data_AF-Q8MVV1-F1
#
_entry.id   AF-Q8MVV1-F1
#
_cell.length_a   1.000
_cell.length_b   1.000
_cell.length_c   1.000
_cell.angle_alpha   90.00
_cell.angle_beta   90.00
_cell.angle_gamma   90.00
#
_symmetry.space_group_name_H-M   'P 1'
#
loop_
_entity.id
_entity.type
_entity.pdbx_description
1 polymer ?
#
loop_
_entity_poly.entity_id
_entity_poly.type
_entity_poly.pdbx_seq_one_letter_code
_entity_poly.pdbx_strand_id
1 'polypeptide(L)'
;PEGFRKQMYYTFSDYRDIFFGKDISTYYYISGVSSKVKDILQNDNKDKENPEDWWKEHGHEIWEGMLCALTHEIDEEEKNKIKNTYSYNKLNNA
;
A
#
# COMPACT_ATOMS: atom_id res chain seq x y z
N PRO A 1 9.38 -16.32 7.22
CA PRO A 1 10.82 -15.94 7.32
C PRO A 1 10.98 -14.43 7.56
N GLU A 2 11.88 -13.99 8.43
CA GLU A 2 12.00 -12.56 8.80
C GLU A 2 12.35 -11.66 7.60
N GLY A 3 13.25 -12.12 6.71
CA GLY A 3 13.65 -11.36 5.52
C GLY A 3 12.49 -11.10 4.55
N PHE A 4 11.65 -12.10 4.32
CA PHE A 4 10.46 -11.96 3.48
C PHE A 4 9.46 -10.94 4.06
N ARG A 5 9.27 -10.96 5.39
CA ARG A 5 8.40 -10.00 6.08
C ARG A 5 8.90 -8.56 5.92
N LYS A 6 10.21 -8.33 6.02
CA LYS A 6 10.79 -6.99 5.80
C LYS A 6 10.56 -6.51 4.38
N GLN A 7 10.71 -7.39 3.39
CA GLN A 7 10.45 -7.06 1.98
C GLN A 7 9.01 -6.58 1.78
N MET A 8 8.02 -7.27 2.37
CA MET A 8 6.62 -6.83 2.31
C MET A 8 6.41 -5.43 2.88
N TYR A 9 7.01 -5.11 4.03
CA TYR A 9 6.90 -3.77 4.61
C TYR A 9 7.57 -2.70 3.76
N TYR A 10 8.76 -2.98 3.21
CA TYR A 10 9.44 -2.05 2.31
C TYR A 10 8.63 -1.80 1.04
N THR A 11 8.12 -2.84 0.39
CA THR A 11 7.26 -2.69 -0.79
C THR A 11 6.00 -1.88 -0.50
N PHE A 12 5.36 -2.07 0.66
CA PHE A 12 4.22 -1.25 1.06
C PHE A 12 4.61 0.21 1.29
N SER A 13 5.77 0.47 1.90
CA SER A 13 6.29 1.83 2.07
C SER A 13 6.64 2.49 0.74
N ASP A 14 7.23 1.74 -0.20
CA ASP A 14 7.55 2.24 -1.53
C ASP A 14 6.27 2.64 -2.28
N TYR A 15 5.18 1.86 -2.19
CA TYR A 15 3.89 2.27 -2.77
C TYR A 15 3.40 3.61 -2.21
N ARG A 16 3.53 3.80 -0.88
CA ARG A 16 3.19 5.07 -0.23
C ARG A 16 4.05 6.21 -0.72
N ASP A 17 5.37 5.98 -0.78
CA ASP A 17 6.31 7.03 -1.12
C ASP A 17 6.22 7.38 -2.62
N ILE A 18 5.93 6.42 -3.51
CA ILE A 18 5.58 6.67 -4.92
C ILE A 18 4.29 7.50 -5.01
N PHE A 19 3.25 7.13 -4.26
CA PHE A 19 1.96 7.85 -4.25
C PHE A 19 2.14 9.33 -3.87
N PHE A 20 2.93 9.61 -2.84
CA PHE A 20 3.20 10.99 -2.39
C PHE A 20 4.37 11.69 -3.10
N GLY A 21 5.07 11.02 -4.02
CA GLY A 21 6.24 11.59 -4.71
C GLY A 21 7.45 11.79 -3.78
N LYS A 22 7.57 10.95 -2.75
CA LYS A 22 8.69 10.87 -1.81
C LYS A 22 9.65 9.73 -2.13
N ASP A 23 9.31 8.88 -3.10
CA ASP A 23 10.20 7.83 -3.59
C ASP A 23 11.54 8.41 -4.03
N ILE A 24 12.62 7.69 -3.72
CA ILE A 24 14.00 8.13 -3.98
C ILE A 24 14.54 7.67 -5.34
N SER A 25 13.77 6.87 -6.09
CA SER A 25 14.23 6.38 -7.39
C SER A 25 14.33 7.51 -8.41
N THR A 26 15.31 7.39 -9.29
CA THR A 26 15.53 8.33 -10.41
C THR A 26 14.88 7.85 -11.70
N TYR A 27 14.03 6.81 -11.63
CA TYR A 27 13.45 6.22 -12.82
C TYR A 27 12.37 7.14 -13.40
N TYR A 28 12.53 7.49 -14.67
CA TYR A 28 11.71 8.49 -15.35
C TYR A 28 10.20 8.24 -15.21
N TYR A 29 9.76 6.99 -15.30
CA TYR A 29 8.34 6.66 -15.24
C TYR A 29 7.73 6.81 -13.83
N ILE A 30 8.53 6.77 -12.76
CA ILE A 30 8.01 6.96 -11.39
C ILE A 30 7.75 8.44 -11.10
N SER A 31 8.57 9.34 -11.65
CA SER A 31 8.47 10.79 -11.42
C SER A 31 7.10 11.41 -11.79
N GLY A 32 6.36 10.79 -12.72
CA GLY A 32 5.04 11.25 -13.14
C GLY A 32 3.87 10.71 -12.31
N VAL A 33 4.08 9.68 -11.50
CA VAL A 33 2.99 8.95 -10.84
C VAL A 33 2.26 9.81 -9.83
N SER A 34 2.99 10.46 -8.91
CA SER A 34 2.36 11.30 -7.88
C SER A 34 1.58 12.48 -8.47
N SER A 35 2.11 13.10 -9.54
CA SER A 35 1.40 14.15 -10.27
C SER A 35 0.11 13.62 -10.89
N LYS A 36 0.16 12.44 -11.52
CA LYS A 36 -1.02 11.83 -12.13
C LYS A 36 -2.08 11.43 -11.09
N VAL A 37 -1.66 10.94 -9.93
CA VAL A 37 -2.54 10.68 -8.78
C VAL A 37 -3.25 11.95 -8.34
N LYS A 38 -2.51 13.06 -8.17
CA LYS A 38 -3.09 14.36 -7.81
C LYS A 38 -4.11 14.82 -8.84
N ASP A 39 -3.80 14.68 -10.13
CA ASP A 39 -4.75 15.03 -11.20
C ASP A 39 -6.03 14.18 -11.10
N ILE A 40 -5.90 12.87 -10.91
CA ILE A 40 -7.06 11.97 -10.79
C ILE A 40 -7.92 12.37 -9.58
N LEU A 41 -7.30 12.61 -8.42
CA LEU A 41 -8.03 12.86 -7.17
C LEU A 41 -8.60 14.28 -7.08
N GLN A 42 -7.93 15.28 -7.66
CA GLN A 42 -8.29 16.69 -7.45
C GLN A 42 -8.88 17.38 -8.68
N ASN A 43 -8.54 16.93 -9.89
CA ASN A 43 -8.94 17.56 -11.14
C ASN A 43 -9.99 16.72 -11.89
N ASP A 44 -9.80 15.40 -11.96
CA ASP A 44 -10.68 14.49 -12.69
C ASP A 44 -11.85 13.97 -11.83
N ASN A 45 -11.71 13.97 -10.50
CA ASN A 45 -12.75 13.60 -9.56
C ASN A 45 -13.68 14.78 -9.25
N LYS A 46 -15.00 14.58 -9.40
CA LYS A 46 -16.03 15.59 -9.10
C LYS A 46 -16.07 15.97 -7.62
N ASP A 47 -15.81 15.01 -6.74
CA ASP A 47 -15.90 15.19 -5.30
C ASP A 47 -14.58 15.64 -4.67
N LYS A 48 -13.54 15.89 -5.48
CA LYS A 48 -12.21 16.38 -5.12
C LYS A 48 -11.67 15.81 -3.82
N GLU A 49 -10.81 14.82 -3.94
CA GLU A 49 -10.26 14.14 -2.79
C GLU A 49 -8.83 14.59 -2.50
N ASN A 50 -8.52 14.78 -1.23
CA ASN A 50 -7.16 15.04 -0.82
C ASN A 50 -6.36 13.71 -0.84
N PRO A 51 -5.20 13.64 -1.52
CA PRO A 51 -4.30 12.48 -1.44
C PRO A 51 -4.03 11.96 -0.03
N GLU A 52 -3.91 12.83 0.98
CA GLU A 52 -3.70 12.38 2.36
C GLU A 52 -4.91 11.64 2.93
N ASP A 53 -6.12 12.15 2.67
CA ASP A 53 -7.36 11.53 3.13
C ASP A 53 -7.62 10.22 2.36
N TRP A 54 -7.40 10.22 1.04
CA TRP A 54 -7.48 9.02 0.20
C TRP A 54 -6.56 7.92 0.72
N TRP A 55 -5.30 8.24 1.01
CA TRP A 55 -4.36 7.24 1.53
C TRP A 55 -4.77 6.74 2.91
N LYS A 56 -5.29 7.61 3.77
CA LYS A 56 -5.79 7.23 5.09
C LYS A 56 -6.99 6.28 4.97
N GLU A 57 -7.85 6.49 3.99
CA GLU A 57 -9.00 5.65 3.70
C GLU A 57 -8.59 4.33 3.05
N HIS A 58 -7.77 4.34 1.99
CA HIS A 58 -7.52 3.18 1.14
C HIS A 58 -6.17 2.47 1.36
N GLY A 59 -5.23 3.09 2.09
CA GLY A 59 -3.89 2.52 2.30
C GLY A 59 -3.91 1.14 2.97
N HIS A 60 -4.91 0.90 3.83
CA HIS A 60 -5.09 -0.41 4.47
C HIS A 60 -5.50 -1.51 3.47
N GLU A 61 -6.30 -1.17 2.45
CA GLU A 61 -6.77 -2.11 1.43
C GLU A 61 -5.61 -2.60 0.55
N ILE A 62 -4.63 -1.73 0.27
CA ILE A 62 -3.41 -2.11 -0.46
C ILE A 62 -2.64 -3.18 0.32
N TRP A 63 -2.45 -2.97 1.62
CA TRP A 63 -1.79 -3.95 2.49
C TRP A 63 -2.56 -5.27 2.56
N GLU A 64 -3.89 -5.20 2.69
CA GLU A 64 -4.76 -6.38 2.67
C GLU A 64 -4.69 -7.13 1.33
N GLY A 65 -4.57 -6.41 0.22
CA GLY A 65 -4.32 -6.97 -1.11
C GLY A 65 -3.00 -7.74 -1.17
N MET A 66 -1.92 -7.19 -0.60
CA MET A 66 -0.62 -7.87 -0.51
C MET A 66 -0.71 -9.17 0.31
N LEU A 67 -1.41 -9.15 1.44
CA LEU A 67 -1.66 -10.35 2.24
C LEU A 67 -2.57 -11.35 1.52
N CYS A 68 -3.54 -10.88 0.75
CA CYS A 68 -4.42 -11.71 -0.05
C CYS A 68 -3.64 -12.51 -1.10
N ALA A 69 -2.76 -11.83 -1.86
CA ALA A 69 -1.89 -12.49 -2.83
C ALA A 69 -0.95 -13.50 -2.16
N LEU A 70 -0.36 -13.13 -1.01
CA LEU A 70 0.51 -14.02 -0.22
C LEU A 70 -0.21 -15.30 0.24
N THR A 71 -1.50 -15.22 0.51
CA THR A 71 -2.31 -16.30 1.09
C THR A 71 -3.23 -16.98 0.08
N HIS A 72 -3.06 -16.72 -1.22
CA HIS A 72 -4.00 -17.16 -2.26
C HIS A 72 -4.16 -18.68 -2.35
N GLU A 73 -3.07 -19.44 -2.19
CA GLU A 73 -3.03 -20.90 -2.29
C GLU A 73 -2.84 -21.59 -0.92
N ILE A 74 -3.02 -20.84 0.17
CA ILE A 74 -2.92 -21.36 1.54
C ILE A 74 -4.33 -21.77 2.01
N ASP A 75 -4.42 -22.80 2.85
CA ASP A 75 -5.69 -23.20 3.45
C ASP A 75 -6.31 -22.06 4.28
N GLU A 76 -7.64 -22.10 4.45
CA GLU A 76 -8.37 -21.01 5.11
C GLU A 76 -7.96 -20.81 6.58
N GLU A 77 -7.52 -21.84 7.29
CA GLU A 77 -7.10 -21.72 8.69
C GLU A 77 -5.78 -20.93 8.79
N GLU A 78 -4.76 -21.34 8.03
CA GLU A 78 -3.47 -20.63 7.98
C GLU A 78 -3.59 -19.24 7.38
N LYS A 79 -4.40 -19.07 6.32
CA LYS A 79 -4.69 -17.77 5.73
C LYS A 79 -5.28 -16.80 6.75
N ASN A 80 -6.28 -17.24 7.52
CA ASN A 80 -6.87 -16.41 8.57
C ASN A 80 -5.87 -16.08 9.67
N LYS A 81 -5.02 -17.04 10.06
CA LYS A 81 -3.94 -16.80 11.03
C LYS A 81 -2.95 -15.75 10.53
N ILE A 82 -2.53 -15.82 9.28
CA ILE A 82 -1.60 -14.86 8.66
C ILE A 82 -2.25 -13.47 8.58
N LYS A 83 -3.47 -13.36 8.03
CA LYS A 83 -4.19 -12.08 7.92
C LYS A 83 -4.44 -11.42 9.27
N ASN A 84 -4.78 -12.21 10.31
CA ASN A 84 -4.97 -11.69 11.66
C ASN A 84 -3.66 -11.30 12.35
N THR A 85 -2.58 -12.03 12.11
CA THR A 85 -1.26 -11.75 12.72
C THR A 85 -0.66 -10.48 12.14
N TYR A 86 -0.76 -10.30 10.83
CA TYR A 86 -0.15 -9.20 10.09
C TYR A 86 -1.17 -8.15 9.64
N SER A 87 -2.33 -8.04 10.30
CA SER A 87 -3.36 -7.08 9.92
C SER A 87 -2.85 -5.64 9.93
N TYR A 88 -3.45 -4.77 9.13
CA TYR A 88 -3.03 -3.37 9.01
C TYR A 88 -2.99 -2.63 10.36
N ASN A 89 -3.96 -2.91 11.24
CA ASN A 89 -4.00 -2.31 12.58
C ASN A 89 -2.81 -2.70 13.48
N LYS A 90 -2.09 -3.78 13.14
CA LYS A 90 -0.91 -4.25 13.86
C LYS A 90 0.41 -3.77 13.26
N LEU A 91 0.39 -3.10 12.11
CA LEU A 91 1.59 -2.59 11.43
C LEU A 91 2.32 -1.52 12.24
N ASN A 92 1.59 -0.71 13.01
CA ASN A 92 2.14 0.38 13.84
C ASN A 92 2.62 -0.06 15.24
N ASN A 93 2.48 -1.35 15.58
CA ASN A 93 2.85 -1.92 16.88
C ASN A 93 4.10 -2.82 16.79
N ALA A 94 4.84 -2.77 15.68
CA ALA A 94 5.99 -3.62 15.38
C ALA A 94 7.30 -2.83 15.39
#